data_AF-A0A661ZIM8-F1
#
_entry.id   AF-A0A661ZIM8-F1
#
_cell.length_a   1.000
_cell.length_b   1.000
_cell.length_c   1.000
_cell.angle_alpha   90.00
_cell.angle_beta   90.00
_cell.angle_gamma   90.00
#
_symmetry.space_group_name_H-M   'P 1'
#
loop_
_entity.id
_entity.type
_entity.pdbx_description
1 polymer ?
#
loop_
_entity_poly.entity_id
_entity_poly.type
_entity_poly.pdbx_seq_one_letter_code
_entity_poly.pdbx_strand_id
1 'polypeptide(L)'
;MKYPSFFNDVEKITLQDPLSSFLGSFENGIIDFTYTDVVKSAGHSCPTVAGAYLITLKALKALYNDDVPQRGSVKVLFNENALEGVAGVIAMVVTNITGATENTGFKGIGANFN
;
A
#
# COMPACT_ATOMS: atom_id res chain seq x y z
N MET A 1 20.36 6.43 7.74
CA MET A 1 19.68 5.89 8.95
C MET A 1 20.22 4.50 9.20
N LYS A 2 20.46 4.10 10.46
CA LYS A 2 20.84 2.73 10.82
C LYS A 2 19.58 2.00 11.26
N TYR A 3 19.24 0.88 10.63
CA TYR A 3 18.08 0.03 10.95
C TYR A 3 18.47 -1.45 10.79
N PRO A 4 17.66 -2.40 11.31
CA PRO A 4 17.96 -3.82 11.20
C PRO A 4 18.11 -4.26 9.74
N SER A 5 19.18 -5.01 9.42
CA SER A 5 19.51 -5.40 8.05
C SER A 5 18.38 -6.17 7.36
N PHE A 6 17.61 -6.95 8.13
CA PHE A 6 16.51 -7.75 7.62
C PHE A 6 15.41 -6.93 6.92
N PHE A 7 15.30 -5.63 7.17
CA PHE A 7 14.33 -4.78 6.48
C PHE A 7 14.53 -4.80 4.96
N ASN A 8 15.78 -4.98 4.51
CA ASN A 8 16.13 -5.10 3.09
C ASN A 8 15.85 -6.49 2.52
N ASP A 9 15.73 -7.50 3.39
CA ASP A 9 15.44 -8.89 3.01
C ASP A 9 13.93 -9.13 2.88
N VAL A 10 13.10 -8.20 3.36
CA VAL A 10 11.65 -8.26 3.19
C VAL A 10 11.31 -7.98 1.73
N GLU A 11 10.58 -8.90 1.11
CA GLU A 11 10.12 -8.77 -0.26
C GLU A 11 9.32 -7.47 -0.46
N LYS A 12 9.72 -6.67 -1.46
CA LYS A 12 9.05 -5.42 -1.85
C LYS A 12 7.71 -5.70 -2.53
N ILE A 13 6.77 -4.77 -2.43
CA ILE A 13 5.51 -4.81 -3.17
C ILE A 13 5.64 -3.91 -4.40
N THR A 14 5.53 -4.49 -5.60
CA THR A 14 5.52 -3.74 -6.87
C THR A 14 4.08 -3.62 -7.37
N LEU A 15 3.66 -2.42 -7.75
CA LEU A 15 2.35 -2.14 -8.35
C LEU A 15 2.49 -1.27 -9.60
N GLN A 16 1.46 -1.27 -10.44
CA GLN A 16 1.27 -0.25 -11.48
C GLN A 16 0.23 0.76 -11.00
N ASP A 17 0.60 2.04 -10.97
CA ASP A 17 -0.28 3.17 -10.65
C ASP A 17 -0.61 3.97 -11.94
N PRO A 18 -1.82 3.80 -12.50
CA PRO A 18 -2.22 4.46 -13.74
C PRO A 18 -2.20 6.00 -13.63
N LEU A 19 -2.52 6.56 -12.45
CA LEU A 19 -2.50 8.00 -12.26
C LEU A 19 -1.08 8.54 -12.36
N SER A 20 -0.14 7.85 -11.71
CA SER A 20 1.27 8.22 -11.77
C SER A 20 1.83 8.14 -13.19
N SER A 21 1.41 7.14 -13.97
CA SER A 21 1.76 7.01 -15.39
C SER A 21 1.18 8.17 -16.20
N PHE A 22 -0.08 8.54 -15.95
CA PHE A 22 -0.76 9.63 -16.63
C PHE A 22 -0.12 11.00 -16.34
N LEU A 23 0.24 11.24 -15.07
CA LEU A 23 0.91 12.47 -14.64
C LEU A 23 2.40 12.51 -15.02
N GLY A 24 2.96 11.40 -15.50
CA GLY A 24 4.38 11.29 -15.82
C GLY A 24 5.29 11.31 -14.59
N SER A 25 4.77 10.97 -13.40
CA SER A 25 5.56 11.00 -12.16
C SER A 25 6.39 9.74 -11.97
N PHE A 26 5.95 8.59 -12.48
CA PHE A 26 6.71 7.33 -12.50
C PHE A 26 6.71 6.73 -13.91
N GLU A 27 7.86 6.20 -14.32
CA GLU A 27 8.01 5.53 -15.60
C GLU A 27 7.08 4.31 -15.67
N ASN A 28 6.22 4.25 -16.69
CA ASN A 28 5.18 3.23 -16.87
C ASN A 28 4.21 3.06 -15.67
N GLY A 29 4.21 4.03 -14.75
CA GLY A 29 3.47 3.96 -13.49
C GLY A 29 3.97 2.88 -12.53
N ILE A 30 5.15 2.30 -12.72
CA ILE A 30 5.64 1.23 -11.85
C ILE A 30 6.19 1.84 -10.56
N ILE A 31 5.69 1.37 -9.43
CA ILE A 31 6.10 1.80 -8.09
C ILE A 31 6.44 0.61 -7.22
N ASP A 32 7.51 0.75 -6.43
CA ASP A 32 7.91 -0.20 -5.40
C ASP A 32 7.65 0.38 -4.01
N PHE A 33 7.04 -0.42 -3.15
CA PHE A 33 6.98 -0.17 -1.71
C PHE A 33 7.92 -1.14 -1.00
N THR A 34 8.98 -0.62 -0.40
CA THR A 34 9.82 -1.41 0.51
C THR A 34 9.24 -1.41 1.91
N TYR A 35 9.62 -2.40 2.73
CA TYR A 35 9.23 -2.40 4.14
C TYR A 35 9.72 -1.13 4.86
N THR A 36 10.90 -0.63 4.51
CA THR A 36 11.46 0.62 5.06
C THR A 36 10.60 1.84 4.73
N ASP A 37 10.00 1.91 3.53
CA ASP A 37 9.13 3.04 3.16
C ASP A 37 7.85 3.05 3.99
N VAL A 38 7.28 1.86 4.24
CA VAL A 38 6.12 1.71 5.11
C VAL A 38 6.45 2.04 6.56
N VAL A 39 7.61 1.62 7.07
CA VAL A 39 8.08 2.00 8.41
C VAL A 39 8.25 3.52 8.54
N LYS A 40 8.80 4.19 7.53
CA LYS A 40 8.93 5.65 7.52
C LYS A 40 7.55 6.33 7.52
N SER A 41 6.63 5.84 6.70
CA SER A 41 5.26 6.39 6.62
C SER A 41 4.48 6.18 7.91
N ALA A 42 4.63 5.03 8.57
CA ALA A 42 3.99 4.72 9.85
C ALA A 42 4.74 5.33 11.06
N GLY A 43 5.95 5.84 10.87
CA GLY A 43 6.83 6.41 11.89
C GLY A 43 7.71 5.40 12.61
N HIS A 44 7.29 4.14 12.76
CA HIS A 44 8.11 3.06 13.35
C HIS A 44 7.67 1.67 12.91
N SER A 45 8.54 0.68 13.14
CA SER A 45 8.23 -0.73 12.98
C SER A 45 7.65 -1.27 14.30
N CYS A 46 6.38 -1.64 14.28
CA CYS A 46 5.73 -2.43 15.32
C CYS A 46 5.10 -3.69 14.71
N PRO A 47 4.70 -4.70 15.51
CA PRO A 47 4.09 -5.92 15.00
C PRO A 47 2.86 -5.67 14.11
N THR A 48 2.06 -4.64 14.39
CA THR A 48 0.89 -4.26 13.58
C THR A 48 1.30 -3.75 12.20
N VAL A 49 2.29 -2.87 12.10
CA VAL A 49 2.77 -2.33 10.81
C VAL A 49 3.44 -3.44 10.00
N ALA A 50 4.24 -4.29 10.65
CA ALA A 50 4.85 -5.46 10.00
C ALA A 50 3.78 -6.43 9.48
N GLY A 51 2.79 -6.76 10.31
CA GLY A 51 1.67 -7.62 9.93
C GLY A 51 0.85 -7.06 8.79
N ALA A 52 0.54 -5.76 8.83
CA ALA A 52 -0.19 -5.06 7.77
C ALA A 52 0.55 -5.11 6.42
N TYR A 53 1.85 -4.84 6.42
CA TYR A 53 2.67 -4.95 5.21
C TYR A 53 2.64 -6.37 4.63
N LEU A 54 2.90 -7.37 5.48
CA LEU A 54 2.99 -8.77 5.06
C LEU A 54 1.65 -9.31 4.56
N ILE A 55 0.53 -8.98 5.22
CA ILE A 55 -0.79 -9.43 4.77
C ILE A 55 -1.18 -8.74 3.46
N THR A 56 -0.83 -7.46 3.25
CA THR A 56 -1.05 -6.79 1.97
C THR A 56 -0.24 -7.46 0.85
N LEU A 57 1.05 -7.74 1.07
CA LEU A 57 1.89 -8.45 0.11
C LEU A 57 1.26 -9.81 -0.28
N LYS A 58 0.84 -10.60 0.71
CA LYS A 58 0.22 -11.92 0.45
C LYS A 58 -1.14 -11.82 -0.23
N ALA A 59 -1.97 -10.85 0.16
CA ALA A 59 -3.28 -10.62 -0.43
C ALA A 59 -3.17 -10.20 -1.91
N LEU A 60 -2.25 -9.28 -2.24
CA LEU A 60 -2.03 -8.87 -3.64
C LEU A 60 -1.57 -10.03 -4.50
N LYS A 61 -0.65 -10.87 -4.01
CA LYS A 61 -0.24 -12.10 -4.70
C LYS A 61 -1.41 -13.08 -4.89
N ALA A 62 -2.28 -13.21 -3.91
CA ALA A 62 -3.45 -14.09 -4.04
C ALA A 62 -4.50 -13.55 -5.04
N LEU A 63 -4.61 -12.22 -5.18
CA LEU A 63 -5.57 -11.58 -6.08
C LEU A 63 -5.09 -11.53 -7.53
N TYR A 64 -3.78 -11.32 -7.75
CA TYR A 64 -3.20 -11.09 -9.07
C TYR A 64 -2.31 -12.23 -9.58
N ASN A 65 -2.01 -13.23 -8.74
CA ASN A 65 -1.08 -14.31 -9.05
C ASN A 65 0.29 -13.76 -9.50
N ASP A 66 0.63 -13.94 -10.78
CA ASP A 66 1.87 -13.50 -11.40
C ASP A 66 1.73 -12.13 -12.11
N ASP A 67 0.52 -11.57 -12.19
CA ASP A 67 0.28 -10.25 -12.78
C ASP A 67 0.67 -9.13 -11.82
N VAL A 68 1.07 -7.98 -12.38
CA VAL A 68 1.37 -6.78 -11.59
C VAL A 68 0.06 -6.17 -11.08
N PRO A 69 -0.12 -6.01 -9.75
CA PRO A 69 -1.32 -5.41 -9.20
C PRO A 69 -1.50 -3.95 -9.63
N GLN A 70 -2.75 -3.60 -9.97
CA GLN A 70 -3.11 -2.23 -10.31
C GLN A 70 -3.54 -1.45 -9.05
N ARG A 71 -2.79 -0.39 -8.73
CA ARG A 71 -3.07 0.49 -7.60
C ARG A 71 -4.40 1.24 -7.84
N GLY A 72 -5.25 1.30 -6.82
CA GLY A 72 -6.62 1.81 -6.90
C GLY A 72 -7.67 0.78 -7.34
N SER A 73 -7.27 -0.38 -7.88
CA SER A 73 -8.20 -1.40 -8.37
C SER A 73 -8.52 -2.50 -7.36
N VAL A 74 -8.20 -2.28 -6.08
CA VAL A 74 -8.46 -3.24 -4.99
C VAL A 74 -9.41 -2.61 -3.98
N LYS A 75 -10.41 -3.38 -3.56
CA LYS A 75 -11.31 -3.00 -2.45
C LYS A 75 -10.83 -3.64 -1.16
N VAL A 76 -10.66 -2.83 -0.13
CA VAL A 76 -10.25 -3.27 1.22
C VAL A 76 -11.39 -3.00 2.18
N LEU A 77 -11.72 -3.99 3.01
CA LEU A 77 -12.79 -3.92 4.00
C LEU A 77 -12.23 -4.31 5.36
N PHE A 78 -12.55 -3.52 6.37
CA PHE A 78 -12.29 -3.82 7.77
C PHE A 78 -13.62 -4.08 8.47
N ASN A 79 -13.61 -5.00 9.44
CA ASN A 79 -14.79 -5.28 10.25
C ASN A 79 -15.00 -4.17 11.29
N GLU A 80 -13.91 -3.64 11.84
CA GLU A 80 -13.90 -2.59 12.86
C GLU A 80 -13.87 -1.19 12.23
N ASN A 81 -14.35 -0.19 12.99
CA ASN A 81 -14.18 1.21 12.59
C ASN A 81 -12.69 1.61 12.63
N ALA A 82 -12.26 2.52 11.75
CA ALA A 82 -10.88 2.99 11.72
C ALA A 82 -10.36 3.59 13.05
N LEU A 83 -11.27 4.11 13.89
CA LEU A 83 -10.93 4.67 15.21
C LEU A 83 -10.92 3.63 16.33
N GLU A 84 -11.26 2.37 16.04
CA GLU A 84 -11.32 1.29 17.02
C GLU A 84 -10.06 0.42 16.98
N GLY A 85 -9.52 0.11 18.16
CA GLY A 85 -8.36 -0.75 18.31
C GLY A 85 -7.16 -0.30 17.47
N VAL A 86 -6.66 -1.21 16.63
CA VAL A 86 -5.53 -0.94 15.71
C VAL A 86 -5.96 -0.88 14.24
N ALA A 87 -7.26 -0.87 13.95
CA ALA A 87 -7.79 -0.91 12.59
C ALA A 87 -7.27 0.25 11.74
N GLY A 88 -7.24 1.48 12.29
CA GLY A 88 -6.69 2.65 11.60
C GLY A 88 -5.20 2.55 11.27
N VAL A 89 -4.40 1.89 12.12
CA VAL A 89 -2.97 1.65 11.85
C VAL A 89 -2.80 0.70 10.67
N ILE A 90 -3.57 -0.39 10.65
CA ILE A 90 -3.55 -1.36 9.55
C ILE A 90 -4.04 -0.67 8.27
N ALA A 91 -5.18 0.01 8.32
CA ALA A 91 -5.76 0.73 7.19
C ALA A 91 -4.78 1.74 6.59
N MET A 92 -4.05 2.51 7.41
CA MET A 92 -3.05 3.46 6.92
C MET A 92 -1.96 2.78 6.06
N VAL A 93 -1.47 1.62 6.49
CA VAL A 93 -0.47 0.85 5.73
C VAL A 93 -1.08 0.32 4.43
N VAL A 94 -2.25 -0.31 4.50
CA VAL A 94 -2.89 -0.91 3.32
C VAL A 94 -3.27 0.16 2.30
N THR A 95 -3.84 1.28 2.74
CA THR A 95 -4.20 2.43 1.90
C THR A 95 -2.98 3.03 1.21
N ASN A 96 -1.86 3.20 1.92
CA ASN A 96 -0.64 3.76 1.33
C ASN A 96 -0.17 2.94 0.12
N ILE A 97 -0.11 1.62 0.29
CA ILE A 97 0.34 0.66 -0.74
C ILE A 97 -0.69 0.58 -1.89
N THR A 98 -1.94 0.26 -1.57
CA THR A 98 -2.96 -0.12 -2.55
C THR A 98 -3.70 1.07 -3.17
N GLY A 99 -3.63 2.25 -2.55
CA GLY A 99 -4.47 3.40 -2.89
C GLY A 99 -5.92 3.27 -2.42
N ALA A 100 -6.34 2.13 -1.86
CA ALA A 100 -7.71 1.92 -1.41
C ALA A 100 -8.03 2.80 -0.20
N THR A 101 -8.96 3.74 -0.37
CA THR A 101 -9.39 4.67 0.69
C THR A 101 -10.84 5.07 0.48
N GLU A 102 -11.48 5.58 1.52
CA GLU A 102 -12.87 6.00 1.51
C GLU A 102 -12.98 7.52 1.62
N ASN A 103 -12.55 8.07 2.76
CA ASN A 103 -12.85 9.45 3.13
C ASN A 103 -11.76 10.46 2.73
N THR A 104 -10.52 9.99 2.56
CA THR A 104 -9.34 10.86 2.39
C THR A 104 -8.67 10.73 1.02
N GLY A 105 -9.31 10.01 0.11
CA GLY A 105 -8.76 9.74 -1.23
C GLY A 105 -8.84 10.89 -2.21
N PHE A 106 -7.95 10.80 -3.19
CA PHE A 106 -8.04 11.58 -4.41
C PHE A 106 -9.34 11.21 -5.16
N LYS A 107 -10.07 12.22 -5.66
CA LYS A 107 -11.39 12.01 -6.29
C LYS A 107 -11.33 11.64 -7.78
N GLY A 108 -10.12 11.53 -8.33
CA GLY A 108 -9.90 11.23 -9.74
C GLY A 108 -9.84 12.48 -10.63
N ILE A 109 -9.48 12.26 -11.90
CA ILE A 109 -9.44 13.26 -12.97
C ILE A 109 -10.36 12.78 -14.09
N GLY A 110 -11.39 13.55 -14.41
CA GLY A 110 -12.29 13.25 -15.54
C GLY A 110 -12.95 11.86 -15.43
N ALA A 111 -13.44 11.50 -14.24
CA ALA A 111 -14.05 10.20 -13.91
C ALA A 111 -13.10 8.98 -13.97
N ASN A 112 -11.79 9.20 -14.06
CA ASN A 112 -10.76 8.16 -13.98
C ASN A 112 -9.89 8.37 -12.73
N PHE A 113 -9.14 7.34 -12.33
CA PHE A 113 -8.10 7.42 -11.29
C PHE A 113 -8.60 7.75 -9.86
N ASN A 114 -9.81 7.32 -9.52
CA ASN A 114 -10.35 7.42 -8.16
C ASN A 114 -10.01 6.21 -7.29
#